data_AF-A0A366H773-F1
#
_entry.id   AF-A0A366H773-F1
#
_cell.length_a   1.000
_cell.length_b   1.000
_cell.length_c   1.000
_cell.angle_alpha   90.00
_cell.angle_beta   90.00
_cell.angle_gamma   90.00
#
_symmetry.space_group_name_H-M   'P 1'
#
loop_
_entity.id
_entity.type
_entity.pdbx_description
1 polymer ?
#
loop_
_entity_poly.entity_id
_entity_poly.type
_entity_poly.pdbx_seq_one_letter_code
_entity_poly.pdbx_strand_id
1 'polypeptide(L)'
;MNSPVTTTIFILVAIAVVFLIIRRQEASGRSMLDAWAKDEGILLVSAKRCGFWRGPFWLADQGKAVFRIAVTDKESGTLRQGWACCGTFITSGMEVKVVVKWDS
;
A
#
# COMPACT_ATOMS: atom_id res chain seq x y z
N MET A 1 9.43 39.88 13.69
CA MET A 1 9.78 39.43 12.34
C MET A 1 10.59 38.15 12.44
N ASN A 2 10.02 37.01 12.04
CA ASN A 2 10.75 35.75 12.00
C ASN A 2 11.85 35.88 10.94
N SER A 3 13.10 35.59 11.28
CA SER A 3 14.20 35.69 10.33
C SER A 3 14.02 34.64 9.22
N PRO A 4 14.42 34.93 7.97
CA PRO A 4 14.25 34.00 6.86
C PRO A 4 14.88 32.62 7.13
N VAL A 5 15.89 32.55 8.00
CA VAL A 5 16.50 31.31 8.48
C VAL A 5 15.53 30.44 9.28
N THR A 6 14.79 31.03 10.22
CA THR A 6 13.80 30.28 11.03
C THR A 6 12.69 29.70 10.15
N THR A 7 12.17 30.46 9.19
CA THR A 7 11.14 29.98 8.24
C THR A 7 11.65 28.82 7.38
N THR A 8 12.87 28.91 6.86
CA THR A 8 13.48 27.84 6.05
C THR A 8 13.63 26.54 6.84
N ILE A 9 14.06 26.62 8.12
CA ILE A 9 14.17 25.44 8.99
C ILE A 9 12.79 24.80 9.21
N PHE A 10 11.74 25.58 9.48
CA PHE A 10 10.39 25.04 9.66
C PHE A 10 9.87 24.34 8.40
N ILE A 11 10.14 24.89 7.20
CA ILE A 11 9.76 24.26 5.93
C ILE A 11 10.48 22.92 5.76
N LEU A 12 11.79 22.86 6.00
CA LEU A 12 12.55 21.62 5.88
C LEU A 12 12.08 20.56 6.88
N VAL A 13 11.78 20.95 8.11
CA VAL A 13 11.22 20.04 9.14
C VAL A 13 9.84 19.54 8.71
N ALA A 14 8.96 20.41 8.21
CA ALA A 14 7.64 20.00 7.73
C ALA A 14 7.75 19.00 6.57
N ILE A 15 8.65 19.25 5.61
CA ILE A 15 8.93 18.32 4.50
C ILE A 15 9.43 16.97 5.05
N ALA A 16 10.41 16.97 5.96
CA ALA A 16 10.94 15.76 6.54
C ALA A 16 9.87 14.94 7.29
N VAL A 17 8.99 15.61 8.05
CA VAL A 17 7.86 14.97 8.74
C VAL A 17 6.88 14.35 7.74
N VAL A 18 6.52 15.06 6.67
CA VAL A 18 5.65 14.51 5.61
C VAL A 18 6.30 13.29 4.95
N PHE A 19 7.60 13.34 4.65
CA PHE A 19 8.34 12.19 4.11
C PHE A 19 8.30 10.98 5.05
N LEU A 20 8.50 11.18 6.36
CA LEU A 20 8.45 10.12 7.36
C LEU A 20 7.04 9.51 7.46
N ILE A 21 5.98 10.33 7.37
CA ILE A 21 4.60 9.86 7.38
C ILE A 21 4.32 8.99 6.14
N ILE A 22 4.74 9.43 4.95
CA ILE A 22 4.59 8.66 3.71
C ILE A 22 5.28 7.31 3.84
N ARG A 23 6.54 7.29 4.31
CA ARG A 23 7.34 6.08 4.52
C ARG A 23 6.70 5.13 5.54
N ARG A 24 6.19 5.64 6.67
CA ARG A 24 5.49 4.82 7.67
C ARG A 24 4.21 4.21 7.10
N GLN A 25 3.45 4.97 6.32
CA GLN A 25 2.25 4.43 5.69
C GLN A 25 2.56 3.36 4.63
N GLU A 26 3.66 3.51 3.88
CA GLU A 26 4.15 2.46 2.98
C GLU A 26 4.52 1.19 3.76
N ALA A 27 5.25 1.31 4.87
CA ALA A 27 5.63 0.18 5.71
C ALA A 27 4.41 -0.55 6.31
N SER A 28 3.39 0.21 6.74
CA SER A 28 2.16 -0.36 7.30
C SER A 28 1.28 -1.06 6.27
N GLY A 29 1.20 -0.55 5.04
CA GLY A 29 0.47 -1.24 3.97
C GLY A 29 1.21 -2.50 3.50
N ARG A 30 2.55 -2.44 3.48
CA ARG A 30 3.37 -3.58 3.09
C ARG A 30 3.32 -4.72 4.11
N SER A 31 3.28 -4.43 5.41
CA SER A 31 3.15 -5.49 6.43
C SER A 31 1.82 -6.25 6.34
N MET A 32 0.72 -5.57 5.99
CA MET A 32 -0.58 -6.22 5.72
C MET A 32 -0.51 -7.12 4.48
N LEU A 33 0.17 -6.66 3.43
CA LEU A 33 0.41 -7.42 2.20
C LEU A 33 1.29 -8.64 2.43
N ASP A 34 2.36 -8.50 3.23
CA ASP A 34 3.24 -9.61 3.59
C ASP A 34 2.50 -10.66 4.44
N ALA A 35 1.64 -10.21 5.37
CA ALA A 35 0.81 -11.10 6.17
C ALA A 35 -0.19 -11.88 5.29
N TRP A 36 -0.87 -11.19 4.36
CA TRP A 36 -1.76 -11.82 3.39
C TRP A 36 -1.01 -12.81 2.49
N ALA A 37 0.16 -12.43 1.96
CA ALA A 37 0.95 -13.31 1.10
C ALA A 37 1.41 -14.59 1.84
N LYS A 38 1.73 -14.46 3.13
CA LYS A 38 2.10 -15.59 3.98
C LYS A 38 0.91 -16.52 4.24
N ASP A 39 -0.28 -15.97 4.45
CA ASP A 39 -1.52 -16.72 4.68
C ASP A 39 -1.93 -17.54 3.44
N GLU A 40 -1.81 -16.94 2.25
CA GLU A 40 -2.10 -17.56 0.96
C GLU A 40 -0.95 -18.46 0.44
N GLY A 41 0.20 -18.50 1.13
CA GLY A 41 1.36 -19.30 0.70
C GLY A 41 2.09 -18.78 -0.55
N ILE A 42 1.80 -17.57 -1.02
CA ILE A 42 2.37 -16.96 -2.22
C ILE A 42 3.61 -16.11 -1.91
N LEU A 43 4.53 -15.99 -2.87
CA LEU A 43 5.72 -15.14 -2.74
C LEU A 43 5.43 -13.76 -3.32
N LEU A 44 5.43 -12.73 -2.48
CA LEU A 44 5.30 -11.35 -2.95
C LEU A 44 6.63 -10.87 -3.54
N VAL A 45 6.67 -10.74 -4.88
CA VAL A 45 7.87 -10.29 -5.62
C VAL A 45 7.97 -8.78 -5.62
N SER A 46 6.85 -8.08 -5.78
CA SER A 46 6.80 -6.62 -5.81
C SER A 46 5.47 -6.10 -5.28
N ALA A 47 5.52 -4.97 -4.59
CA ALA A 47 4.35 -4.21 -4.15
C ALA A 47 4.65 -2.71 -4.32
N LYS A 48 3.98 -2.07 -5.28
CA LYS A 48 4.12 -0.64 -5.54
C LYS A 48 2.85 0.08 -5.15
N ARG A 49 2.94 1.04 -4.23
CA ARG A 49 1.78 1.83 -3.83
C ARG A 49 1.33 2.72 -4.98
N CYS A 50 0.03 2.73 -5.23
CA CYS A 50 -0.59 3.54 -6.27
C CYS A 50 -1.59 4.52 -5.66
N GLY A 51 -1.22 5.80 -5.58
CA GLY A 51 -2.08 6.86 -5.04
C GLY A 51 -3.15 7.32 -6.02
N PHE A 52 -2.74 7.70 -7.24
CA PHE A 52 -3.62 8.28 -8.28
C PHE A 52 -4.19 7.22 -9.24
N TRP A 53 -3.37 6.22 -9.60
CA TRP A 53 -3.79 5.09 -10.45
C TRP A 53 -4.14 3.87 -9.62
N ARG A 54 -5.34 3.87 -9.03
CA ARG A 54 -5.83 2.78 -8.17
C ARG A 54 -6.40 1.58 -8.95
N GLY A 55 -6.27 1.59 -10.27
CA GLY A 55 -6.76 0.54 -11.17
C GLY A 55 -8.24 0.19 -10.91
N PRO A 56 -8.59 -1.09 -10.72
CA PRO A 56 -9.96 -1.51 -10.46
C PRO A 56 -10.52 -1.02 -9.12
N PHE A 57 -9.68 -0.50 -8.22
CA PHE A 57 -10.07 0.06 -6.92
C PHE A 57 -10.16 1.60 -6.97
N TRP A 58 -10.51 2.19 -8.11
CA TRP A 58 -10.68 3.64 -8.26
C TRP A 58 -11.76 4.24 -7.34
N LEU A 59 -12.77 3.44 -6.95
CA LEU A 59 -13.77 3.82 -5.94
C LEU A 59 -13.35 3.57 -4.48
N ALA A 60 -12.16 3.03 -4.22
CA ALA A 60 -11.72 2.82 -2.84
C ALA A 60 -11.55 4.18 -2.13
N ASP A 61 -12.08 4.29 -0.90
CA ASP A 61 -12.03 5.52 -0.09
C ASP A 61 -10.62 6.12 -0.02
N GLN A 62 -10.54 7.44 0.18
CA GLN A 62 -9.24 8.15 0.22
C GLN A 62 -8.28 7.64 1.31
N GLY A 63 -8.78 6.95 2.34
CA GLY A 63 -7.96 6.33 3.38
C GLY A 63 -7.40 4.94 3.05
N LYS A 64 -7.85 4.29 1.96
CA LYS A 64 -7.42 2.92 1.61
C LYS A 64 -6.13 2.95 0.79
N ALA A 65 -5.20 2.06 1.11
CA ALA A 65 -3.92 1.97 0.41
C ALA A 65 -4.00 0.92 -0.70
N VAL A 66 -3.93 1.37 -1.96
CA VAL A 66 -3.92 0.48 -3.12
C VAL A 66 -2.48 0.23 -3.56
N PHE A 67 -2.16 -1.03 -3.84
CA PHE A 67 -0.88 -1.49 -4.33
C PHE A 67 -1.05 -2.26 -5.63
N ARG A 68 -0.16 -2.00 -6.57
CA ARG A 68 0.11 -2.89 -7.69
C ARG A 68 1.05 -3.97 -7.21
N ILE A 69 0.63 -5.23 -7.29
CA ILE A 69 1.41 -6.36 -6.78
C ILE A 69 1.82 -7.30 -7.90
N ALA A 70 2.98 -7.93 -7.73
CA ALA A 70 3.42 -9.07 -8.50
C ALA A 70 3.75 -10.18 -7.49
N VAL A 71 3.15 -11.35 -7.68
CA VAL A 71 3.37 -12.53 -6.84
C VAL A 71 3.87 -13.68 -7.69
N THR A 72 4.66 -14.54 -7.10
CA THR A 72 5.00 -15.83 -7.66
C THR A 72 4.33 -16.90 -6.81
N ASP A 73 3.56 -17.74 -7.46
CA ASP A 73 2.97 -18.92 -6.84
C ASP A 73 4.09 -19.94 -6.54
N LYS A 74 4.16 -20.45 -5.30
CA LYS A 74 5.26 -21.35 -4.88
C LYS A 74 5.17 -22.72 -5.55
N GLU A 75 3.98 -23.18 -5.91
CA GLU A 75 3.78 -24.52 -6.46
C GLU A 75 3.97 -24.52 -7.98
N SER A 76 3.44 -23.51 -8.66
CA SER A 76 3.49 -23.41 -10.12
C SER A 76 4.65 -22.56 -10.64
N GLY A 77 5.32 -21.79 -9.78
CA GLY A 77 6.38 -20.85 -10.17
C GLY A 77 5.88 -19.71 -11.07
N THR A 78 4.57 -19.57 -11.26
CA THR A 78 3.99 -18.62 -12.20
C THR A 78 3.94 -17.23 -11.60
N LEU A 79 4.47 -16.24 -12.34
CA LEU A 79 4.34 -14.84 -11.99
C LEU A 79 2.92 -14.35 -12.33
N ARG A 80 2.19 -13.91 -11.31
CA ARG A 80 0.87 -13.28 -11.44
C ARG A 80 0.95 -11.82 -11.02
N GLN A 81 0.32 -10.95 -11.80
CA GLN A 81 0.20 -9.52 -11.48
C GLN A 81 -1.24 -9.17 -11.14
N GLY A 82 -1.39 -8.19 -10.26
CA GLY A 82 -2.70 -7.75 -9.83
C GLY A 82 -2.67 -6.49 -8.99
N TRP A 83 -3.82 -6.20 -8.42
CA TRP A 83 -4.07 -5.04 -7.57
C TRP A 83 -4.48 -5.54 -6.19
N ALA A 84 -3.85 -5.04 -5.15
CA ALA A 84 -4.22 -5.28 -3.77
C ALA A 84 -4.69 -3.99 -3.13
N CYS A 85 -5.86 -4.00 -2.52
CA CYS A 85 -6.35 -2.90 -1.70
C CYS A 85 -6.23 -3.30 -0.22
N CYS A 86 -5.42 -2.58 0.54
CA CYS A 86 -5.25 -2.75 1.97
C CYS A 86 -6.22 -1.82 2.71
N GLY A 87 -7.05 -2.41 3.56
CA GLY A 87 -8.05 -1.71 4.38
C GLY A 87 -9.05 -2.69 4.99
N THR A 88 -9.87 -2.21 5.91
CA THR A 88 -10.97 -2.99 6.49
C THR A 88 -12.09 -3.08 5.45
N PHE A 89 -12.35 -4.28 4.94
CA PHE A 89 -13.51 -4.62 4.13
C PHE A 89 -14.40 -5.56 4.91
N ILE A 90 -15.70 -5.25 4.99
CA ILE A 90 -16.68 -6.16 5.58
C ILE A 90 -17.25 -6.98 4.45
N THR A 91 -16.83 -8.24 4.36
CA THR A 91 -17.35 -9.18 3.37
C THR A 91 -18.00 -10.32 4.14
N SER A 92 -19.33 -10.44 4.04
CA SER A 92 -20.09 -11.54 4.69
C SER A 92 -19.88 -11.64 6.21
N GLY A 93 -19.75 -10.51 6.92
CA GLY A 93 -19.57 -10.45 8.37
C GLY A 93 -18.15 -10.71 8.87
N MET A 94 -17.19 -11.02 7.99
CA MET A 94 -15.77 -11.12 8.33
C MET A 94 -15.00 -9.86 7.93
N GLU A 95 -14.05 -9.47 8.78
CA GLU A 95 -13.14 -8.37 8.49
C GLU A 95 -12.01 -8.84 7.57
N VAL A 96 -12.13 -8.53 6.28
CA VAL A 96 -11.08 -8.78 5.30
C VAL A 96 -10.16 -7.57 5.23
N LYS A 97 -8.87 -7.78 5.52
CA LYS A 97 -7.87 -6.69 5.59
C LYS A 97 -7.21 -6.37 4.25
N VAL A 98 -7.25 -7.32 3.30
CA VAL A 98 -6.65 -7.17 1.97
C VAL A 98 -7.58 -7.79 0.94
N VAL A 99 -7.96 -7.02 -0.07
CA VAL A 99 -8.73 -7.52 -1.22
C VAL A 99 -7.85 -7.46 -2.45
N VAL A 100 -7.70 -8.59 -3.14
CA VAL A 100 -6.84 -8.70 -4.33
C VAL A 100 -7.67 -8.97 -5.58
N LYS A 101 -7.30 -8.29 -6.66
CA LYS A 101 -7.86 -8.47 -7.99
C LYS A 101 -6.74 -8.71 -8.99
N TRP A 102 -6.68 -9.92 -9.52
CA TRP A 102 -5.68 -10.32 -10.51
C TRP A 102 -5.98 -9.72 -11.88
N ASP A 103 -4.93 -9.47 -12.65
CA ASP A 103 -5.11 -9.15 -14.06
C ASP A 103 -5.48 -10.43 -14.81
N SER A 104 -6.53 -10.34 -15.63
CA SER A 104 -7.02 -11.43 -16.48
C SER A 104 -6.19 -11.57 -17.74
#